data_AF-A0A1H6V1U4-F1
#
_entry.id   AF-A0A1H6V1U4-F1
#
_cell.length_a   1.000
_cell.length_b   1.000
_cell.length_c   1.000
_cell.angle_alpha   90.00
_cell.angle_beta   90.00
_cell.angle_gamma   90.00
#
_symmetry.space_group_name_H-M   'P 1'
#
loop_
_entity.id
_entity.type
_entity.pdbx_description
1 polymer ?
#
loop_
_entity_poly.entity_id
_entity_poly.type
_entity_poly.pdbx_seq_one_letter_code
_entity_poly.pdbx_strand_id
1 'polypeptide(L)' 'MLRIVGQPESDRSGRNRLTAGTGSHCPISGMWAPEGDVGKSMQLLEGSIMPARGDLAVDWQLVQGLTRRDLHS' A
#
# COMPACT_ATOMS: atom_id res chain seq x y z
N MET A 1 -12.78 30.85 -0.54
CA MET A 1 -12.84 29.63 0.29
C MET A 1 -13.06 28.45 -0.64
N LEU A 2 -12.04 27.62 -0.88
CA LEU A 2 -12.19 26.37 -1.63
C LEU A 2 -11.62 25.24 -0.78
N ARG A 3 -12.50 24.39 -0.25
CA ARG A 3 -12.15 23.19 0.50
C ARG A 3 -11.85 22.10 -0.52
N ILE A 4 -10.58 21.87 -0.79
CA ILE A 4 -10.15 20.66 -1.50
C ILE A 4 -10.18 19.54 -0.47
N VAL A 5 -11.28 18.79 -0.49
CA VAL A 5 -11.44 17.52 0.22
C VAL A 5 -10.70 16.46 -0.57
N GLY A 6 -9.82 15.70 0.08
CA GLY A 6 -9.20 14.51 -0.49
C GLY A 6 -7.68 14.45 -0.42
N GLN A 7 -7.07 14.82 0.71
CA GLN A 7 -5.75 14.31 1.06
C GLN A 7 -5.94 12.83 1.43
N PRO A 8 -5.31 11.84 0.76
CA PRO A 8 -5.18 10.53 1.35
C PRO A 8 -4.26 10.68 2.56
N GLU A 9 -4.88 10.61 3.73
CA GLU A 9 -4.29 10.69 5.06
C GLU A 9 -3.26 9.57 5.26
N SER A 10 -2.06 9.71 4.70
CA SER A 10 -0.93 8.80 4.95
C SER A 10 0.18 9.50 5.73
N ASP A 11 -0.21 10.35 6.70
CA ASP A 11 0.67 10.80 7.79
C ASP A 11 0.01 10.46 9.13
N ARG A 12 0.23 9.24 9.62
CA ARG A 12 0.14 8.93 11.05
C ARG A 12 1.26 7.98 11.45
N SER A 13 2.34 8.61 11.88
CA SER A 13 3.36 8.01 12.73
C SER A 13 2.70 7.39 13.96
N GLY A 14 2.63 6.05 14.01
CA GLY A 14 2.06 5.33 15.14
C GLY A 14 1.77 3.87 14.84
N ARG A 15 2.78 3.04 14.54
CA ARG A 15 2.67 1.56 14.35
C ARG A 15 1.36 1.11 13.65
N ASN A 16 0.91 1.90 12.68
CA ASN A 16 -0.37 1.70 12.02
C ASN A 16 -0.09 0.84 10.80
N ARG A 17 -0.63 -0.37 10.80
CA ARG A 17 -0.45 -1.34 9.71
C ARG A 17 -0.99 -0.70 8.44
N LEU A 18 -0.11 -0.34 7.51
CA LEU A 18 -0.53 0.32 6.27
C LEU A 18 -1.39 -0.65 5.47
N THR A 19 -2.61 -0.23 5.14
CA THR A 19 -3.55 -1.00 4.32
C THR A 19 -4.01 -0.18 3.13
N ALA A 20 -4.29 -0.85 2.02
CA ALA A 20 -4.78 -0.23 0.80
C ALA A 20 -5.71 -1.19 0.05
N GLY A 21 -6.88 -0.73 -0.36
CA GLY A 21 -7.81 -1.54 -1.14
C GLY A 21 -7.34 -1.71 -2.58
N THR A 22 -7.78 -2.79 -3.23
CA THR A 22 -7.63 -2.99 -4.68
C THR A 22 -8.10 -1.76 -5.46
N GLY A 23 -7.33 -1.34 -6.47
CA GLY A 23 -7.60 -0.14 -7.27
C GLY A 23 -7.14 1.17 -6.63
N SER A 24 -6.68 1.15 -5.38
CA SER A 24 -6.11 2.34 -4.72
C SER A 24 -4.64 2.53 -5.08
N HIS A 25 -4.17 3.78 -5.07
CA HIS A 25 -2.75 4.06 -5.20
C HIS A 25 -1.97 3.53 -3.99
N CYS A 26 -0.87 2.85 -4.27
CA CYS A 26 0.03 2.33 -3.27
C CYS A 26 0.72 3.48 -2.54
N PRO A 27 0.57 3.59 -1.20
CA PRO A 27 1.08 4.74 -0.45
C PRO A 27 2.59 4.68 -0.22
N ILE A 28 3.21 3.49 -0.27
CA ILE A 28 4.66 3.32 -0.09
C ILE A 28 5.16 2.08 -0.82
N SER A 29 6.37 2.17 -1.36
CA SER A 29 7.10 1.02 -1.90
C SER A 29 7.35 -0.03 -0.82
N GLY A 30 7.02 -1.29 -1.11
CA GLY A 30 7.18 -2.36 -0.13
C GLY A 30 6.67 -3.71 -0.62
N MET A 31 6.82 -4.71 0.23
CA MET A 31 6.11 -5.98 0.14
C MET A 31 4.72 -5.80 0.75
N TRP A 32 3.71 -5.99 -0.08
CA TRP A 32 2.31 -5.93 0.27
C TRP A 32 1.71 -7.33 0.17
N ALA A 33 0.97 -7.77 1.18
CA ALA A 33 0.20 -9.00 1.14
C ALA A 33 -1.27 -8.69 1.35
N PRO A 34 -2.17 -9.43 0.72
CA PRO A 34 -3.58 -9.28 1.01
C PRO A 34 -3.90 -9.78 2.42
N GLU A 35 -4.93 -9.19 3.01
CA GLU A 35 -5.36 -9.49 4.36
C GLU A 35 -5.70 -10.98 4.50
N GLY A 36 -5.09 -11.63 5.49
CA GLY A 36 -5.27 -13.06 5.77
C GLY A 36 -4.37 -14.02 4.99
N ASP A 37 -3.56 -13.56 4.04
CA ASP A 37 -2.77 -14.46 3.18
C ASP A 37 -1.38 -13.86 2.85
N VAL A 38 -0.50 -13.92 3.86
CA VAL A 38 0.88 -13.38 3.80
C VAL A 38 1.77 -14.12 2.80
N GLY A 39 1.42 -15.38 2.47
CA GLY A 39 2.16 -16.22 1.54
C GLY A 39 2.10 -15.76 0.08
N LYS A 40 1.16 -14.86 -0.23
CA LYS A 40 0.99 -14.25 -1.56
C LYS A 40 1.29 -12.75 -1.49
N SER A 41 2.38 -12.40 -0.83
CA SER A 41 2.95 -11.07 -0.86
C SER A 41 3.48 -10.74 -2.25
N MET A 42 3.40 -9.48 -2.62
CA MET A 42 3.91 -8.92 -3.87
C MET A 42 4.63 -7.62 -3.57
N GLN A 43 5.73 -7.38 -4.29
CA GLN A 43 6.41 -6.11 -4.24
C GLN A 43 5.64 -5.08 -5.08
N LEU A 44 5.15 -4.04 -4.42
CA LEU A 44 4.49 -2.91 -5.07
C LEU A 44 5.27 -1.64 -4.75
N LEU A 45 5.36 -0.76 -5.75
CA LEU A 45 6.03 0.52 -5.62
C LEU A 45 5.01 1.61 -5.26
N GLU A 46 5.48 2.66 -4.61
CA GLU A 46 4.71 3.87 -4.35
C GLU A 46 4.10 4.40 -5.66
N GLY A 47 2.83 4.78 -5.62
CA GLY A 47 2.10 5.29 -6.77
C GLY A 47 1.54 4.22 -7.73
N SER A 48 1.97 2.96 -7.61
CA SER A 48 1.35 1.86 -8.38
C SER A 48 -0.08 1.58 -7.91
N ILE A 49 -0.95 1.15 -8.82
CA ILE A 49 -2.31 0.72 -8.46
C ILE A 49 -2.27 -0.66 -7.81
N MET A 50 -2.91 -0.80 -6.66
CA MET A 50 -3.08 -2.08 -5.96
C MET A 50 -3.83 -3.08 -6.86
N PRO A 51 -3.22 -4.21 -7.23
CA PRO A 51 -3.84 -5.16 -8.14
C PRO A 51 -4.98 -5.93 -7.48
N ALA A 52 -5.95 -6.36 -8.29
CA ALA A 52 -6.96 -7.32 -7.84
C ALA A 52 -6.34 -8.71 -7.71
N ARG A 53 -6.83 -9.53 -6.78
CA ARG A 53 -6.45 -10.93 -6.69
C ARG A 53 -7.43 -11.75 -7.53
N GLY A 54 -7.05 -12.04 -8.77
CA GLY A 54 -7.99 -12.60 -9.75
C GLY A 54 -9.11 -11.60 -10.02
N ASP A 55 -10.35 -12.01 -9.83
CA ASP A 55 -11.54 -11.17 -10.00
C ASP A 55 -12.06 -10.54 -8.70
N LEU A 56 -11.35 -10.70 -7.58
CA LEU A 56 -11.79 -10.22 -6.27
C LEU A 56 -11.01 -8.98 -5.83
N ALA A 57 -11.76 -7.97 -5.37
CA ALA A 57 -11.21 -6.86 -4.61
C ALA A 57 -10.76 -7.37 -3.25
N VAL A 58 -9.48 -7.19 -2.95
CA VAL A 58 -8.86 -7.54 -1.67
C VAL A 58 -8.22 -6.31 -1.06
N ASP A 59 -8.18 -6.29 0.27
CA ASP A 59 -7.40 -5.32 1.02
C ASP A 59 -5.96 -5.79 1.12
N TRP A 60 -5.04 -4.95 0.66
CA TRP A 60 -3.62 -5.15 0.76
C TRP A 60 -3.10 -4.55 2.05
N GLN A 61 -2.04 -5.14 2.56
CA GLN A 61 -1.43 -4.78 3.80
C GLN A 61 0.07 -4.83 3.69
N LEU A 62 0.72 -3.78 4.15
CA LEU A 62 2.16 -3.69 4.10
C LEU A 62 2.76 -4.70 5.09
N VAL A 63 3.50 -5.65 4.53
CA VAL A 63 4.28 -6.64 5.29
C VAL A 63 5.65 -6.06 5.60
N GLN A 64 6.30 -5.45 4.60
CA GLN A 64 7.62 -4.86 4.75
C GLN A 64 7.77 -3.62 3.87
N GLY A 65 8.01 -2.47 4.49
CA GLY A 65 8.32 -1.24 3.75
C GLY A 65 9.71 -1.30 3.14
N LEU A 66 9.82 -1.02 1.84
CA LEU A 66 11.09 -0.77 1.17
C LEU A 66 11.45 0.70 1.38
N THR A 67 12.47 0.95 2.19
CA THR A 67 12.97 2.31 2.36
C THR A 67 13.81 2.71 1.14
N ARG A 68 13.91 4.01 0.85
CA ARG A 68 14.69 4.56 -0.28
C ARG A 68 16.17 4.10 -0.32
N ARG A 69 16.69 3.57 0.78
CA ARG A 69 18.04 2.99 0.89
C ARG A 69 18.19 1.68 0.11
N ASP A 70 17.13 0.87 -0.01
CA ASP A 70 17.13 -0.39 -0.76
C ASP A 70 17.08 -0.18 -2.29
N LEU A 71 16.74 1.02 -2.76
CA LEU A 71 16.60 1.31 -4.18
C LEU A 71 17.89 1.80 -4.86
N HIS A 72 18.97 2.03 -4.09
CA HIS A 72 20.21 2.69 -4.56
C HIS A 72 21.47 1.81 -4.44
N SER A 73 21.34 0.48 -4.35
CA SER A 73 22.52 -0.42 -4.34
C SER A 73 22.90 -0.91 -5.72
#